data_AF-A0A212KWI4-F1
#
_entry.id   AF-A0A212KWI4-F1
#
_cell.length_a   1.000
_cell.length_b   1.000
_cell.length_c   1.000
_cell.angle_alpha   90.00
_cell.angle_beta   90.00
_cell.angle_gamma   90.00
#
_symmetry.space_group_name_H-M   'P 1'
#
loop_
_entity.id
_entity.type
_entity.pdbx_description
1 polymer ?
#
loop_
_entity_poly.entity_id
_entity_poly.type
_entity_poly.pdbx_seq_one_letter_code
_entity_poly.pdbx_strand_id
1 'polypeptide(L)'
;MSTSYLKKALYLFFLFFCFLSLSSCTHSFLDTTYHQQYRYLKKEKKQIESLPNDDFSVVFFVSARHLDYASAPRFLRSLDINPLSKKTRLSFGHAWFSLKGMEEEIIEGGHSGELGLNQAKYFEGVVNNIKYGYSNPDLIQKKQNHYERNPIKYLWETIYDGFFQIGNGGYSPTLALYVPLNKLQYKSLRKLVSEDNYNYFAYSISKNQCCNLIINMGKEIGLDFSAEKKISLPRYIQFDKESLRFWEDDIYSQFIFLSPDELEKSLLETAVKHPEFSIVTNLYRSLN
;
A
#
# COMPACT_ATOMS: atom_id res chain seq x y z
N MET A 1 7.92 -60.05 7.44
CA MET A 1 7.35 -58.82 6.81
C MET A 1 8.38 -57.71 6.91
N SER A 2 8.79 -57.14 5.77
CA SER A 2 9.93 -56.22 5.68
C SER A 2 9.59 -54.83 6.25
N THR A 3 10.41 -54.37 7.19
CA THR A 3 10.36 -53.03 7.84
C THR A 3 10.39 -51.85 6.85
N SER A 4 10.72 -52.12 5.58
CA SER A 4 10.70 -51.15 4.47
C SER A 4 9.29 -50.69 4.10
N TYR A 5 8.29 -51.58 4.13
CA TYR A 5 6.92 -51.24 3.74
C TYR A 5 6.23 -50.34 4.78
N LEU A 6 6.50 -50.58 6.06
CA LEU A 6 5.94 -49.78 7.16
C LEU A 6 6.48 -48.33 7.14
N LYS A 7 7.77 -48.15 6.82
CA LYS A 7 8.38 -46.82 6.71
C LYS A 7 7.84 -46.01 5.52
N LYS A 8 7.61 -46.67 4.36
CA LYS A 8 7.01 -46.02 3.19
C LYS A 8 5.55 -45.62 3.45
N ALA A 9 4.79 -46.47 4.14
CA ALA A 9 3.41 -46.16 4.52
C ALA A 9 3.32 -44.97 5.50
N LEU A 10 4.19 -44.91 6.51
CA LEU A 10 4.25 -43.77 7.43
C LEU A 10 4.64 -42.47 6.74
N TYR A 11 5.57 -42.51 5.79
CA TYR A 11 6.01 -41.30 5.06
C TYR A 11 4.91 -40.75 4.14
N LEU A 12 4.17 -41.63 3.47
CA LEU A 12 2.99 -41.25 2.67
C LEU A 12 1.86 -40.71 3.54
N PHE A 13 1.63 -41.28 4.73
CA PHE A 13 0.63 -40.78 5.67
C PHE A 13 1.00 -39.39 6.23
N PHE A 14 2.28 -39.16 6.51
CA PHE A 14 2.78 -37.85 6.97
C PHE A 14 2.70 -36.79 5.87
N LEU A 15 3.05 -37.11 4.62
CA LEU A 15 2.88 -36.21 3.48
C LEU A 15 1.41 -35.91 3.21
N PHE A 16 0.51 -36.89 3.32
CA PHE A 16 -0.93 -36.69 3.18
C PHE A 16 -1.50 -35.80 4.29
N PHE A 17 -1.03 -35.96 5.54
CA PHE A 17 -1.43 -35.10 6.65
C PHE A 17 -0.89 -33.66 6.50
N CYS A 18 0.33 -33.49 5.99
CA CYS A 18 0.88 -32.18 5.64
C CYS A 18 0.11 -31.50 4.48
N PHE A 19 -0.36 -32.27 3.48
CA PHE A 19 -1.21 -31.76 2.41
C PHE A 19 -2.64 -31.41 2.90
N LEU A 20 -3.17 -32.16 3.87
CA LEU A 20 -4.46 -31.86 4.51
C LEU A 20 -4.38 -30.64 5.46
N SER A 21 -3.24 -30.42 6.12
CA SER A 21 -3.01 -29.22 6.93
C SER A 21 -2.70 -27.97 6.11
N LEU A 22 -2.32 -28.12 4.83
CA LEU A 22 -2.19 -27.02 3.87
C LEU A 22 -3.49 -26.68 3.14
N SER A 23 -4.55 -27.48 3.31
CA SER A 23 -5.88 -27.22 2.73
C SER A 23 -6.92 -26.71 3.75
N SER A 24 -6.59 -26.67 5.04
CA SER A 24 -7.43 -26.03 6.08
C SER A 24 -7.00 -24.60 6.38
N CYS A 25 -6.99 -23.75 5.35
CA CYS A 25 -7.03 -22.29 5.49
C CYS A 25 -7.53 -21.65 4.19
N THR A 26 -8.61 -22.19 3.61
CA THR A 26 -9.55 -21.29 2.91
C THR A 26 -10.20 -20.44 3.99
N HIS A 27 -9.45 -19.47 4.52
CA HIS A 27 -10.00 -18.42 5.36
C HIS A 27 -11.01 -17.72 4.47
N SER A 28 -12.28 -18.10 4.63
CA SER A 28 -13.30 -17.76 3.68
C SER A 28 -13.33 -16.24 3.56
N PHE A 29 -13.22 -15.73 2.33
CA PHE A 29 -13.50 -14.34 1.97
C PHE A 29 -14.97 -13.93 2.26
N LEU A 30 -15.70 -14.70 3.08
CA LEU A 30 -17.08 -14.48 3.53
C LEU A 30 -17.16 -13.49 4.71
N ASP A 31 -16.18 -12.61 4.88
CA ASP A 31 -16.32 -11.52 5.84
C ASP A 31 -17.24 -10.46 5.21
N THR A 32 -18.42 -10.28 5.81
CA THR A 32 -19.38 -9.25 5.38
C THR A 32 -18.74 -7.87 5.33
N THR A 33 -17.75 -7.62 6.20
CA THR A 33 -17.00 -6.37 6.27
C THR A 33 -16.21 -6.11 4.99
N TYR A 34 -15.52 -7.13 4.47
CA TYR A 34 -14.76 -7.04 3.22
C TYR A 34 -15.68 -6.73 2.04
N HIS A 35 -16.77 -7.49 1.89
CA HIS A 35 -17.73 -7.27 0.81
C HIS A 35 -18.42 -5.91 0.90
N GLN A 36 -18.69 -5.42 2.10
CA GLN A 36 -19.25 -4.09 2.31
C GLN A 36 -18.24 -3.01 1.91
N GLN A 37 -16.96 -3.16 2.26
CA GLN A 37 -15.89 -2.23 1.90
C GLN A 37 -15.76 -2.07 0.37
N TYR A 38 -15.81 -3.17 -0.38
CA TYR A 38 -15.57 -3.16 -1.84
C TYR A 38 -16.86 -3.19 -2.69
N ARG A 39 -18.03 -2.97 -2.09
CA ARG A 39 -19.31 -2.97 -2.82
C ARG A 39 -19.33 -1.96 -3.97
N TYR A 40 -18.59 -0.86 -3.86
CA TYR A 40 -18.52 0.19 -4.87
C TYR A 40 -17.92 -0.31 -6.21
N LEU A 41 -17.10 -1.36 -6.20
CA LEU A 41 -16.50 -1.93 -7.41
C LEU A 41 -17.54 -2.53 -8.36
N LYS A 42 -18.72 -2.93 -7.85
CA LYS A 42 -19.81 -3.50 -8.65
C LYS A 42 -20.67 -2.46 -9.36
N LYS A 43 -20.48 -1.17 -9.09
CA LYS A 43 -21.24 -0.11 -9.75
C LYS A 43 -20.70 0.10 -11.16
N GLU A 44 -21.60 0.25 -12.13
CA GLU A 44 -21.21 0.70 -13.47
C GLU A 44 -20.55 2.07 -13.39
N LYS A 45 -19.49 2.23 -14.19
CA LYS A 45 -18.68 3.45 -14.23
C LYS A 45 -18.81 4.02 -15.63
N LYS A 46 -19.06 5.33 -15.75
CA LYS A 46 -18.92 6.03 -17.02
C LYS A 46 -17.44 6.07 -17.37
N GLN A 47 -17.06 5.41 -18.45
CA GLN A 47 -15.67 5.28 -18.89
C GLN A 47 -15.49 5.93 -20.25
N ILE A 48 -14.29 6.42 -20.52
CA ILE A 48 -13.87 6.87 -21.84
C ILE A 48 -12.72 6.00 -22.35
N GLU A 49 -12.70 5.76 -23.67
CA GLU A 49 -11.68 4.92 -24.31
C GLU A 49 -10.39 5.67 -24.61
N SER A 50 -10.48 6.97 -24.86
CA SER A 50 -9.35 7.86 -25.18
C SER A 50 -9.36 9.10 -24.30
N LEU A 51 -8.18 9.60 -23.95
CA LEU A 51 -8.05 10.85 -23.21
C LEU A 51 -8.57 12.04 -24.04
N PRO A 52 -9.25 13.01 -23.41
CA PRO A 52 -9.54 14.28 -24.05
C PRO A 52 -8.26 15.02 -24.44
N ASN A 53 -8.32 15.80 -25.52
CA ASN A 53 -7.18 16.58 -26.01
C ASN A 53 -7.13 17.98 -25.37
N ASP A 54 -7.03 18.03 -24.04
CA ASP A 54 -6.82 19.29 -23.34
C ASP A 54 -5.32 19.66 -23.27
N ASP A 55 -5.04 20.96 -23.30
CA ASP A 55 -3.68 21.54 -23.21
C ASP A 55 -3.02 21.26 -21.85
N PHE A 56 -3.83 21.26 -20.79
CA PHE A 56 -3.37 21.01 -19.42
C PHE A 56 -4.28 19.98 -18.79
N SER A 57 -3.71 18.91 -18.25
CA SER A 57 -4.48 17.89 -17.55
C SER A 57 -3.62 17.14 -16.54
N VAL A 58 -4.28 16.50 -15.58
CA VAL A 58 -3.66 15.50 -14.72
C VAL A 58 -4.49 14.23 -14.76
N VAL A 59 -3.80 13.10 -14.83
CA VAL A 59 -4.39 11.79 -14.60
C VAL A 59 -3.89 11.29 -13.26
N PHE A 60 -4.81 11.04 -12.32
CA PHE A 60 -4.51 10.38 -11.06
C PHE A 60 -4.71 8.88 -11.23
N PHE A 61 -3.65 8.12 -11.04
CA PHE A 61 -3.67 6.67 -11.12
C PHE A 61 -3.64 6.06 -9.72
N VAL A 62 -4.34 4.96 -9.58
CA VAL A 62 -4.24 4.12 -8.39
C VAL A 62 -4.26 2.65 -8.81
N SER A 63 -3.39 1.88 -8.17
CA SER A 63 -3.36 0.42 -8.22
C SER A 63 -3.77 -0.07 -6.83
N ALA A 64 -5.08 -0.17 -6.61
CA ALA A 64 -5.64 -0.73 -5.39
C ALA A 64 -5.49 -2.25 -5.39
N ARG A 65 -5.11 -2.83 -4.25
CA ARG A 65 -4.91 -4.29 -4.14
C ARG A 65 -6.12 -5.00 -3.56
N HIS A 66 -7.11 -4.24 -3.10
CA HIS A 66 -8.34 -4.75 -2.48
C HIS A 66 -8.01 -5.67 -1.31
N LEU A 67 -7.05 -5.23 -0.47
CA LEU A 67 -6.52 -5.99 0.65
C LEU A 67 -7.47 -5.96 1.83
N ASP A 68 -7.53 -7.07 2.54
CA ASP A 68 -8.39 -7.17 3.71
C ASP A 68 -7.75 -6.50 4.94
N TYR A 69 -8.29 -5.35 5.32
CA TYR A 69 -7.87 -4.60 6.51
C TYR A 69 -8.76 -4.83 7.73
N ALA A 70 -9.61 -5.88 7.74
CA ALA A 70 -10.58 -6.11 8.80
C ALA A 70 -9.95 -6.46 10.16
N SER A 71 -8.65 -6.80 10.19
CA SER A 71 -7.93 -7.09 11.44
C SER A 71 -6.44 -6.76 11.35
N ALA A 72 -5.81 -6.52 12.50
CA ALA A 72 -4.37 -6.23 12.57
C ALA A 72 -3.47 -7.33 11.97
N PRO A 73 -3.73 -8.65 12.16
CA PRO A 73 -2.95 -9.69 11.49
C PRO A 73 -3.03 -9.60 9.96
N ARG A 74 -4.21 -9.32 9.40
CA ARG A 74 -4.36 -9.17 7.94
C ARG A 74 -3.65 -7.90 7.44
N PHE A 75 -3.75 -6.80 8.17
CA PHE A 75 -3.00 -5.58 7.89
C PHE A 75 -1.47 -5.82 7.93
N LEU A 76 -0.93 -6.46 8.95
CA LEU A 76 0.51 -6.70 9.02
C LEU A 76 1.01 -7.63 7.92
N ARG A 77 0.22 -8.63 7.54
CA ARG A 77 0.51 -9.45 6.36
C ARG A 77 0.57 -8.63 5.07
N SER A 78 -0.20 -7.54 4.98
CA SER A 78 -0.11 -6.64 3.83
C SER A 78 1.21 -5.87 3.79
N LEU A 79 1.82 -5.57 4.95
CA LEU A 79 3.14 -4.92 5.06
C LEU A 79 4.32 -5.89 4.85
N ASP A 80 4.10 -7.20 4.95
CA ASP A 80 5.15 -8.21 4.77
C ASP A 80 5.49 -8.38 3.28
N ILE A 81 6.25 -7.42 2.75
CA ILE A 81 6.80 -7.45 1.40
C ILE A 81 8.00 -8.42 1.39
N ASN A 82 7.76 -9.72 1.20
CA ASN A 82 8.84 -10.71 1.11
C ASN A 82 9.73 -10.43 -0.13
N PRO A 83 11.01 -10.04 0.01
CA PRO A 83 11.88 -9.71 -1.12
C PRO A 83 12.41 -10.93 -1.90
N LEU A 84 12.27 -12.15 -1.36
CA LEU A 84 12.73 -13.40 -1.99
C LEU A 84 11.68 -14.01 -2.92
N SER A 85 10.41 -13.63 -2.76
CA SER A 85 9.41 -13.93 -3.77
C SER A 85 9.60 -12.95 -4.94
N LYS A 86 10.06 -13.45 -6.09
CA LYS A 86 10.14 -12.67 -7.34
C LYS A 86 8.76 -12.16 -7.83
N LYS A 87 7.67 -12.40 -7.07
CA LYS A 87 6.28 -12.02 -7.36
C LYS A 87 5.72 -10.91 -6.44
N THR A 88 6.46 -10.39 -5.45
CA THR A 88 5.90 -9.60 -4.32
C THR A 88 6.24 -8.12 -4.28
N ARG A 89 6.85 -7.54 -5.32
CA ARG A 89 6.97 -6.06 -5.48
C ARG A 89 5.62 -5.33 -5.60
N LEU A 90 4.51 -6.06 -5.54
CA LEU A 90 3.15 -5.65 -5.83
C LEU A 90 2.20 -5.90 -4.64
N SER A 91 2.70 -6.17 -3.44
CA SER A 91 1.85 -6.55 -2.30
C SER A 91 1.12 -5.36 -1.67
N PHE A 92 1.75 -4.19 -1.59
CA PHE A 92 1.06 -2.93 -1.30
C PHE A 92 0.58 -2.29 -2.61
N GLY A 93 -0.57 -1.63 -2.58
CA GLY A 93 -1.00 -0.84 -3.73
C GLY A 93 -0.09 0.36 -3.98
N HIS A 94 -0.32 1.09 -5.06
CA HIS A 94 0.44 2.29 -5.38
C HIS A 94 -0.47 3.37 -5.97
N ALA A 95 -0.04 4.62 -5.90
CA ALA A 95 -0.73 5.74 -6.52
C ALA A 95 0.29 6.69 -7.15
N TRP A 96 0.00 7.18 -8.34
CA TRP A 96 0.91 8.04 -9.10
C TRP A 96 0.10 8.96 -10.00
N PHE A 97 0.77 9.87 -10.70
CA PHE A 97 0.10 10.82 -11.59
C PHE A 97 0.82 10.90 -12.94
N SER A 98 0.10 11.41 -13.95
CA SER A 98 0.66 11.95 -15.18
C SER A 98 0.15 13.38 -15.34
N LEU A 99 1.05 14.35 -15.30
CA LEU A 99 0.76 15.78 -15.45
C LEU A 99 1.19 16.22 -16.85
N LYS A 100 0.23 16.63 -17.67
CA LYS A 100 0.44 17.09 -19.06
C LYS A 100 0.36 18.62 -19.12
N GLY A 101 1.33 19.23 -19.78
CA GLY A 101 1.32 20.63 -20.22
C GLY A 101 1.26 20.78 -21.74
N MET A 102 1.43 22.02 -22.22
CA MET A 102 1.55 22.30 -23.65
C MET A 102 2.82 21.66 -24.23
N GLU A 103 2.82 21.42 -25.55
CA GLU A 103 4.00 20.93 -26.31
C GLU A 103 4.49 19.54 -25.88
N GLU A 104 3.57 18.64 -25.50
CA GLU A 104 3.87 17.25 -25.09
C GLU A 104 4.76 17.15 -23.82
N GLU A 105 4.84 18.21 -23.00
CA GLU A 105 5.49 18.14 -21.68
C GLU A 105 4.67 17.22 -20.76
N ILE A 106 5.21 16.05 -20.43
CA ILE A 106 4.59 15.07 -19.53
C ILE A 106 5.52 14.75 -18.37
N ILE A 107 5.01 14.92 -17.14
CA ILE A 107 5.66 14.45 -15.92
C ILE A 107 4.81 13.29 -15.39
N GLU A 108 5.33 12.06 -15.48
CA GLU A 108 4.69 10.88 -14.88
C GLU A 108 5.54 10.35 -13.73
N GLY A 109 4.91 10.16 -12.57
CA GLY A 109 5.58 9.54 -11.43
C GLY A 109 4.78 9.57 -10.14
N GLY A 110 5.38 9.05 -9.07
CA GLY A 110 4.79 8.95 -7.74
C GLY A 110 5.84 8.94 -6.64
N HIS A 111 5.38 8.89 -5.38
CA HIS A 111 6.28 8.77 -4.22
C HIS A 111 6.38 7.31 -3.79
N SER A 112 7.59 6.77 -3.80
CA SER A 112 7.91 5.41 -3.33
C SER A 112 8.99 5.43 -2.26
N GLY A 113 9.13 4.35 -1.50
CA GLY A 113 10.09 4.21 -0.41
C GLY A 113 10.02 2.82 0.21
N GLU A 114 10.44 2.69 1.47
CA GLU A 114 10.46 1.42 2.20
C GLU A 114 11.33 0.35 1.49
N LEU A 115 12.47 0.80 0.97
CA LEU A 115 13.41 -0.05 0.25
C LEU A 115 14.20 -0.96 1.20
N GLY A 116 14.38 -0.53 2.45
CA GLY A 116 15.15 -1.27 3.44
C GLY A 116 16.66 -1.00 3.35
N LEU A 117 17.06 0.16 2.78
CA LEU A 117 18.46 0.46 2.50
C LEU A 117 19.22 0.95 3.74
N ASN A 118 18.64 1.90 4.46
CA ASN A 118 19.26 2.55 5.62
C ASN A 118 18.58 2.18 6.93
N GLN A 119 17.31 1.81 6.86
CA GLN A 119 16.47 1.42 7.98
C GLN A 119 15.65 0.19 7.56
N ALA A 120 15.25 -0.63 8.53
CA ALA A 120 14.35 -1.74 8.35
C ALA A 120 13.02 -1.28 7.74
N LYS A 121 12.39 -2.15 6.96
CA LYS A 121 11.02 -1.94 6.49
C LYS A 121 10.05 -1.92 7.66
N TYR A 122 8.81 -1.45 7.48
CA TYR A 122 7.88 -1.30 8.60
C TYR A 122 7.61 -2.62 9.32
N PHE A 123 7.29 -3.67 8.57
CA PHE A 123 7.07 -4.99 9.17
C PHE A 123 8.32 -5.51 9.88
N GLU A 124 9.48 -5.40 9.23
CA GLU A 124 10.76 -5.83 9.79
C GLU A 124 11.12 -5.06 11.07
N GLY A 125 10.95 -3.75 11.10
CA GLY A 125 11.27 -2.92 12.26
C GLY A 125 10.35 -3.19 13.46
N VAL A 126 9.07 -3.49 13.23
CA VAL A 126 8.17 -3.98 14.28
C VAL A 126 8.66 -5.32 14.83
N VAL A 127 9.03 -6.27 13.96
CA VAL A 127 9.57 -7.57 14.36
C VAL A 127 10.90 -7.41 15.12
N ASN A 128 11.77 -6.49 14.68
CA ASN A 128 13.04 -6.21 15.33
C ASN A 128 12.83 -5.60 16.72
N ASN A 129 11.87 -4.69 16.90
CA ASN A 129 11.49 -4.19 18.21
C ASN A 129 11.00 -5.31 19.13
N ILE A 130 10.18 -6.25 18.63
CA ILE A 130 9.71 -7.38 19.44
C ILE A 130 10.88 -8.26 19.88
N LYS A 131 11.82 -8.55 18.97
CA LYS A 131 12.91 -9.52 19.21
C LYS A 131 14.08 -8.94 20.01
N TYR A 132 14.50 -7.73 19.66
CA TYR A 132 15.74 -7.12 20.13
C TYR A 132 15.51 -5.82 20.91
N GLY A 133 14.29 -5.26 20.86
CA GLY A 133 13.94 -3.96 21.42
C GLY A 133 14.27 -2.77 20.50
N TYR A 134 15.05 -2.96 19.45
CA TYR A 134 15.45 -1.89 18.52
C TYR A 134 14.85 -2.14 17.15
N SER A 135 14.43 -1.09 16.43
CA SER A 135 13.85 -1.24 15.09
C SER A 135 14.92 -1.50 14.03
N ASN A 136 16.13 -0.98 14.27
CA ASN A 136 17.30 -1.07 13.41
C ASN A 136 18.52 -1.61 14.18
N PRO A 137 18.47 -2.85 14.70
CA PRO A 137 19.48 -3.36 15.61
C PRO A 137 20.80 -3.65 14.87
N ASP A 138 21.91 -3.17 15.41
CA ASP A 138 23.24 -3.60 15.01
C ASP A 138 23.61 -5.00 15.55
N LEU A 139 24.80 -5.51 15.21
CA LEU A 139 25.24 -6.85 15.62
C LEU A 139 25.42 -7.01 17.13
N ILE A 140 25.70 -5.93 17.86
CA ILE A 140 25.87 -5.93 19.32
C ILE A 140 24.47 -5.94 19.96
N GLN A 141 23.58 -5.07 19.51
CA GLN A 141 22.20 -4.96 19.96
C GLN A 141 21.41 -6.25 19.74
N LYS A 142 21.67 -7.00 18.64
CA LYS A 142 21.07 -8.34 18.42
C LYS A 142 21.51 -9.39 19.44
N LYS A 143 22.63 -9.18 20.14
CA LYS A 143 23.11 -10.06 21.22
C LYS A 143 22.68 -9.55 22.60
N GLN A 144 22.30 -8.28 22.70
CA GLN A 144 21.93 -7.59 23.93
C GLN A 144 20.52 -7.03 23.80
N ASN A 145 19.56 -7.95 23.73
CA ASN A 145 18.16 -7.58 23.55
C ASN A 145 17.71 -6.75 24.74
N HIS A 146 16.95 -5.69 24.46
CA HIS A 146 16.28 -4.92 25.49
C HIS A 146 14.77 -5.00 25.31
N TYR A 147 14.06 -4.58 26.35
CA TYR A 147 12.62 -4.57 26.36
C TYR A 147 12.07 -3.31 25.69
N GLU A 148 11.43 -3.46 24.54
CA GLU A 148 10.61 -2.41 23.94
C GLU A 148 9.16 -2.54 24.41
N ARG A 149 8.63 -1.47 25.02
CA ARG A 149 7.25 -1.43 25.51
C ARG A 149 6.25 -1.43 24.37
N ASN A 150 6.54 -0.68 23.30
CA ASN A 150 5.63 -0.47 22.18
C ASN A 150 6.26 -0.82 20.83
N PRO A 151 6.48 -2.12 20.52
CA PRO A 151 7.11 -2.49 19.25
C PRO A 151 6.43 -1.95 18.00
N ILE A 152 5.10 -1.80 18.03
CA ILE A 152 4.30 -1.30 16.89
C ILE A 152 4.52 0.19 16.60
N LYS A 153 5.13 0.95 17.52
CA LYS A 153 5.38 2.40 17.35
C LYS A 153 6.14 2.70 16.06
N TYR A 154 6.92 1.73 15.56
CA TYR A 154 7.67 1.86 14.33
C TYR A 154 6.80 2.18 13.11
N LEU A 155 5.51 1.81 13.11
CA LEU A 155 4.57 2.17 12.03
C LEU A 155 4.34 3.69 11.88
N TRP A 156 4.67 4.47 12.92
CA TRP A 156 4.57 5.94 12.91
C TRP A 156 5.88 6.63 12.51
N GLU A 157 6.97 5.88 12.41
CA GLU A 157 8.29 6.46 12.10
C GLU A 157 8.37 6.86 10.63
N THR A 158 9.24 7.83 10.35
CA THR A 158 9.66 8.18 9.01
C THR A 158 10.89 7.34 8.65
N ILE A 159 10.84 6.70 7.48
CA ILE A 159 11.98 6.02 6.87
C ILE A 159 12.60 6.96 5.84
N TYR A 160 13.91 7.12 5.89
CA TYR A 160 14.68 8.03 5.02
C TYR A 160 15.31 7.28 3.84
N ASP A 161 14.45 6.68 3.03
CA ASP A 161 14.81 6.01 1.77
C ASP A 161 13.75 6.21 0.67
N GLY A 162 12.88 7.21 0.85
CA GLY A 162 11.89 7.57 -0.16
C GLY A 162 12.53 8.28 -1.36
N PHE A 163 11.80 8.27 -2.48
CA PHE A 163 12.23 8.89 -3.72
C PHE A 163 11.04 9.16 -4.65
N PHE A 164 11.23 10.07 -5.61
CA PHE A 164 10.33 10.24 -6.74
C PHE A 164 10.55 9.09 -7.72
N GLN A 165 9.55 8.23 -7.86
CA GLN A 165 9.57 7.14 -8.82
C GLN A 165 9.02 7.63 -10.15
N ILE A 166 9.87 7.64 -11.18
CA ILE A 166 9.47 7.98 -12.54
C ILE A 166 8.58 6.88 -13.11
N GLY A 167 7.47 7.28 -13.74
CA GLY A 167 6.48 6.39 -14.31
C GLY A 167 5.66 5.62 -13.28
N ASN A 168 5.05 4.52 -13.71
CA ASN A 168 4.16 3.70 -12.89
C ASN A 168 4.86 2.71 -11.95
N GLY A 169 6.19 2.61 -12.00
CA GLY A 169 6.93 1.66 -11.16
C GLY A 169 6.65 0.18 -11.38
N GLY A 170 6.08 -0.19 -12.53
CA GLY A 170 5.64 -1.56 -12.83
C GLY A 170 4.24 -1.91 -12.32
N TYR A 171 3.48 -0.93 -11.82
CA TYR A 171 2.09 -1.13 -11.41
C TYR A 171 1.12 -0.94 -12.59
N SER A 172 0.07 -1.75 -12.62
CA SER A 172 -1.08 -1.52 -13.50
C SER A 172 -2.20 -0.84 -12.69
N PRO A 173 -2.79 0.26 -13.20
CA PRO A 173 -3.82 0.96 -12.47
C PRO A 173 -5.10 0.12 -12.44
N THR A 174 -5.76 0.10 -11.28
CA THR A 174 -7.14 -0.37 -11.15
C THR A 174 -8.14 0.74 -11.49
N LEU A 175 -7.71 2.00 -11.37
CA LEU A 175 -8.46 3.19 -11.74
C LEU A 175 -7.50 4.30 -12.21
N ALA A 176 -7.94 5.06 -13.22
CA ALA A 176 -7.35 6.33 -13.60
C ALA A 176 -8.43 7.41 -13.70
N LEU A 177 -8.26 8.51 -12.97
CA LEU A 177 -9.14 9.68 -13.01
C LEU A 177 -8.47 10.79 -13.83
N TYR A 178 -9.06 11.12 -14.97
CA TYR A 178 -8.68 12.27 -15.77
C TYR A 178 -9.34 13.54 -15.25
N VAL A 179 -8.54 14.59 -15.08
CA VAL A 179 -8.97 15.92 -14.65
C VAL A 179 -8.37 16.97 -15.60
N PRO A 180 -9.21 17.73 -16.34
CA PRO A 180 -8.74 18.88 -17.11
C PRO A 180 -8.29 19.99 -16.14
N LEU A 181 -7.22 20.70 -16.50
CA LEU A 181 -6.66 21.76 -15.68
C LEU A 181 -6.68 23.08 -16.43
N ASN A 182 -6.71 24.18 -15.68
CA ASN A 182 -6.28 25.46 -16.22
C ASN A 182 -4.76 25.64 -16.03
N LYS A 183 -4.20 26.64 -16.72
CA LYS A 183 -2.75 26.94 -16.67
C LYS A 183 -2.22 27.23 -15.26
N LEU A 184 -3.02 27.83 -14.39
CA LEU A 184 -2.61 28.14 -13.01
C LEU A 184 -2.54 26.88 -12.16
N GLN A 185 -3.54 26.00 -12.26
CA GLN A 185 -3.55 24.69 -11.61
C GLN A 185 -2.36 23.84 -12.08
N TYR A 186 -2.09 23.77 -13.39
CA TYR A 186 -0.91 23.08 -13.92
C TYR A 186 0.40 23.58 -13.29
N LYS A 187 0.60 24.90 -13.26
CA LYS A 187 1.79 25.50 -12.65
C LYS A 187 1.90 25.20 -11.16
N SER A 188 0.78 25.21 -10.42
CA SER A 188 0.77 24.86 -8.99
C SER A 188 1.19 23.41 -8.79
N LEU A 189 0.60 22.48 -9.55
CA LEU A 189 0.94 21.06 -9.48
C LEU A 189 2.40 20.80 -9.85
N ARG A 190 2.89 21.41 -10.94
CA ARG A 190 4.29 21.29 -11.36
C ARG A 190 5.24 21.79 -10.26
N LYS A 191 4.89 22.90 -9.60
CA LYS A 191 5.67 23.41 -8.46
C LYS A 191 5.61 22.43 -7.29
N LEU A 192 4.43 21.93 -6.92
CA LEU A 192 4.24 20.99 -5.81
C LEU A 192 5.13 19.75 -5.98
N VAL A 193 5.13 19.13 -7.17
CA VAL A 193 5.81 17.85 -7.40
C VAL A 193 7.32 17.97 -7.58
N SER A 194 7.87 19.20 -7.62
CA SER A 194 9.31 19.40 -7.71
C SER A 194 10.02 19.00 -6.41
N GLU A 195 11.26 18.56 -6.51
CA GLU A 195 12.07 18.11 -5.36
C GLU A 195 12.20 19.19 -4.27
N ASP A 196 12.23 20.47 -4.65
CA ASP A 196 12.30 21.59 -3.70
C ASP A 196 11.02 21.81 -2.87
N ASN A 197 9.87 21.29 -3.30
CA ASN A 197 8.56 21.54 -2.66
C ASN A 197 7.92 20.28 -2.06
N TYR A 198 8.36 19.08 -2.45
CA TYR A 198 7.90 17.83 -1.88
C TYR A 198 9.08 16.98 -1.41
N ASN A 199 9.10 16.68 -0.11
CA ASN A 199 10.15 15.86 0.50
C ASN A 199 9.92 14.38 0.18
N TYR A 200 10.40 13.94 -0.98
CA TYR A 200 10.36 12.53 -1.38
C TYR A 200 11.28 11.65 -0.52
N PHE A 201 12.31 12.21 0.11
CA PHE A 201 13.26 11.40 0.89
C PHE A 201 12.64 10.80 2.16
N ALA A 202 11.69 11.52 2.78
CA ALA A 202 10.99 11.10 3.97
C ALA A 202 9.76 10.25 3.63
N TYR A 203 9.83 8.93 3.75
CA TYR A 203 8.70 8.04 3.54
C TYR A 203 7.99 7.71 4.86
N SER A 204 6.66 7.79 4.90
CA SER A 204 5.86 7.26 6.00
C SER A 204 4.53 6.69 5.54
N ILE A 205 4.24 5.43 5.91
CA ILE A 205 2.96 4.77 5.60
C ILE A 205 1.73 5.54 6.12
N SER A 206 1.90 6.34 7.18
CA SER A 206 0.82 7.11 7.80
C SER A 206 0.67 8.55 7.29
N LYS A 207 1.71 9.14 6.65
CA LYS A 207 1.74 10.59 6.40
C LYS A 207 2.44 11.07 5.13
N ASN A 208 3.47 10.40 4.63
CA ASN A 208 4.21 10.90 3.46
C ASN A 208 4.56 9.74 2.53
N GLN A 209 3.62 9.40 1.67
CA GLN A 209 3.72 8.29 0.72
C GLN A 209 2.87 8.57 -0.52
N CYS A 210 2.82 7.64 -1.46
CA CYS A 210 2.13 7.77 -2.75
C CYS A 210 0.73 8.41 -2.68
N CYS A 211 -0.12 7.99 -1.73
CA CYS A 211 -1.47 8.54 -1.58
C CYS A 211 -1.47 10.00 -1.10
N ASN A 212 -0.50 10.40 -0.25
CA ASN A 212 -0.39 11.79 0.20
C ASN A 212 -0.08 12.73 -0.96
N LEU A 213 0.79 12.32 -1.86
CA LEU A 213 1.13 13.11 -3.03
C LEU A 213 -0.15 13.40 -3.85
N ILE A 214 -0.96 12.37 -4.13
CA ILE A 214 -2.22 12.53 -4.86
C ILE A 214 -3.23 13.39 -4.09
N ILE A 215 -3.37 13.20 -2.78
CA ILE A 215 -4.24 14.03 -1.94
C ILE A 215 -3.80 15.51 -1.97
N ASN A 216 -2.50 15.77 -1.82
CA ASN A 216 -1.94 17.13 -1.87
C ASN A 216 -2.15 17.75 -3.26
N MET A 217 -1.94 17.00 -4.34
CA MET A 217 -2.23 17.46 -5.69
C MET A 217 -3.72 17.77 -5.87
N GLY A 218 -4.62 16.91 -5.39
CA GLY A 218 -6.06 17.17 -5.39
C GLY A 218 -6.38 18.49 -4.69
N LYS A 219 -5.83 18.70 -3.49
CA LYS A 219 -6.03 19.92 -2.71
C LYS A 219 -5.54 21.17 -3.44
N GLU A 220 -4.38 21.11 -4.10
CA GLU A 220 -3.83 22.22 -4.90
C GLU A 220 -4.75 22.66 -6.05
N ILE A 221 -5.60 21.76 -6.56
CA ILE A 221 -6.56 22.06 -7.62
C ILE A 221 -8.01 22.16 -7.13
N GLY A 222 -8.22 22.22 -5.81
CA GLY A 222 -9.54 22.41 -5.20
C GLY A 222 -10.38 21.14 -5.07
N LEU A 223 -9.76 19.96 -5.14
CA LEU A 223 -10.40 18.67 -4.92
C LEU A 223 -10.05 18.11 -3.54
N ASP A 224 -11.01 17.42 -2.94
CA ASP A 224 -10.84 16.78 -1.63
C ASP A 224 -10.83 15.25 -1.81
N PHE A 225 -9.65 14.66 -1.68
CA PHE A 225 -9.48 13.21 -1.74
C PHE A 225 -9.21 12.66 -0.34
N SER A 226 -9.79 11.50 -0.04
CA SER A 226 -9.48 10.74 1.17
C SER A 226 -8.87 9.39 0.83
N ALA A 227 -7.89 8.98 1.62
CA ALA A 227 -7.32 7.63 1.56
C ALA A 227 -7.22 7.00 2.95
N GLU A 228 -7.76 7.65 3.99
CA GLU A 228 -7.58 7.24 5.37
C GLU A 228 -8.27 5.92 5.68
N LYS A 229 -7.47 4.97 6.18
CA LYS A 229 -7.93 3.72 6.74
C LYS A 229 -7.51 3.65 8.21
N LYS A 230 -8.50 3.45 9.06
CA LYS A 230 -8.30 3.22 10.49
C LYS A 230 -8.42 1.74 10.80
N ILE A 231 -7.47 1.21 11.55
CA ILE A 231 -7.50 -0.17 12.06
C ILE A 231 -7.32 -0.19 13.57
N SER A 232 -7.95 -1.17 14.21
CA SER A 232 -7.71 -1.47 15.63
C SER A 232 -6.56 -2.47 15.74
N LEU A 233 -5.56 -2.14 16.55
CA LEU A 233 -4.40 -2.96 16.82
C LEU A 233 -4.59 -3.63 18.19
N PRO A 234 -4.65 -4.97 18.28
CA PRO A 234 -4.74 -5.63 19.56
C PRO A 234 -3.43 -5.46 20.33
N ARG A 235 -3.52 -5.43 21.66
CA ARG A 235 -2.34 -5.34 22.54
C ARG A 235 -1.35 -6.48 22.33
N TYR A 236 -1.89 -7.66 22.02
CA TYR A 236 -1.13 -8.88 21.71
C TYR A 236 -1.57 -9.44 20.37
N ILE A 237 -0.64 -9.96 19.59
CA ILE A 237 -0.90 -10.74 18.39
C ILE A 237 -0.46 -12.19 18.61
N GLN A 238 -1.14 -13.13 17.96
CA GLN A 238 -0.62 -14.47 17.77
C GLN A 238 0.24 -14.51 16.51
N PHE A 239 1.52 -14.80 16.68
CA PHE A 239 2.44 -15.08 15.57
C PHE A 239 3.00 -16.48 15.78
N ASP A 240 2.72 -17.38 14.83
CA ASP A 240 2.90 -18.82 15.00
C ASP A 240 2.20 -19.38 16.26
N LYS A 241 2.97 -19.84 17.25
CA LYS A 241 2.48 -20.38 18.52
C LYS A 241 2.72 -19.44 19.70
N GLU A 242 3.21 -18.23 19.44
CA GLU A 242 3.61 -17.28 20.46
C GLU A 242 2.66 -16.06 20.48
N SER A 243 2.28 -15.68 21.70
CA SER A 243 1.56 -14.43 21.95
C SER A 243 2.56 -13.29 22.11
N LEU A 244 2.75 -12.50 21.07
CA LEU A 244 3.68 -11.38 21.03
C LEU A 244 2.96 -10.09 21.42
N ARG A 245 3.56 -9.27 22.30
CA ARG A 245 3.02 -7.95 22.63
C ARG A 245 3.38 -6.94 21.54
N PHE A 246 2.41 -6.14 21.13
CA PHE A 246 2.59 -5.03 20.19
C PHE A 246 2.72 -3.67 20.84
N TRP A 247 2.01 -3.45 21.95
CA TRP A 247 2.03 -2.19 22.67
C TRP A 247 1.64 -2.34 24.14
N GLU A 248 2.04 -1.36 24.94
CA GLU A 248 1.60 -1.14 26.32
C GLU A 248 0.79 0.15 26.46
N ASP A 249 1.13 1.17 25.68
CA ASP A 249 0.46 2.47 25.73
C ASP A 249 -0.74 2.48 24.76
N ASP A 250 -1.91 2.87 25.28
CA ASP A 250 -3.18 2.86 24.54
C ASP A 250 -3.19 3.77 23.30
N ILE A 251 -2.26 4.72 23.20
CA ILE A 251 -2.09 5.57 22.01
C ILE A 251 -1.78 4.76 20.75
N TYR A 252 -1.24 3.54 20.91
CA TYR A 252 -0.92 2.61 19.82
C TYR A 252 -2.02 1.58 19.55
N SER A 253 -3.16 1.64 20.25
CA SER A 253 -4.30 0.74 20.05
C SER A 253 -5.02 0.93 18.72
N GLN A 254 -4.78 2.07 18.05
CA GLN A 254 -5.36 2.40 16.76
C GLN A 254 -4.29 2.94 15.84
N PHE A 255 -4.33 2.53 14.58
CA PHE A 255 -3.44 3.03 13.55
C PHE A 255 -4.25 3.59 12.39
N ILE A 256 -3.87 4.78 11.94
CA ILE A 256 -4.44 5.43 10.77
C ILE A 256 -3.34 5.50 9.72
N PHE A 257 -3.63 4.99 8.53
CA PHE A 257 -2.73 5.03 7.39
C PHE A 257 -3.50 5.40 6.14
N LEU A 258 -2.78 5.70 5.06
CA LEU A 258 -3.40 5.99 3.77
C LEU A 258 -3.31 4.76 2.88
N SER A 259 -4.44 4.33 2.34
CA SER A 259 -4.51 3.14 1.49
C SER A 259 -4.92 3.51 0.06
N PRO A 260 -4.25 2.93 -0.96
CA PRO A 260 -4.69 3.01 -2.35
C PRO A 260 -6.15 2.58 -2.55
N ASP A 261 -6.63 1.65 -1.72
CA ASP A 261 -8.00 1.14 -1.76
C ASP A 261 -9.05 2.19 -1.38
N GLU A 262 -8.81 3.01 -0.35
CA GLU A 262 -9.71 4.11 0.01
C GLU A 262 -9.53 5.29 -0.96
N LEU A 263 -8.31 5.52 -1.48
CA LEU A 263 -8.07 6.52 -2.53
C LEU A 263 -8.86 6.20 -3.81
N GLU A 264 -8.88 4.95 -4.25
CA GLU A 264 -9.67 4.51 -5.42
C GLU A 264 -11.15 4.84 -5.25
N LYS A 265 -11.70 4.55 -4.08
CA LYS A 265 -13.08 4.90 -3.75
C LYS A 265 -13.30 6.41 -3.81
N SER A 266 -12.39 7.20 -3.22
CA SER A 266 -12.49 8.65 -3.23
C SER A 266 -12.42 9.24 -4.64
N LEU A 267 -11.53 8.74 -5.50
CA LEU A 267 -11.42 9.19 -6.89
C LEU A 267 -12.70 8.88 -7.69
N LEU A 268 -13.31 7.71 -7.47
CA LEU A 268 -14.61 7.36 -8.06
C LEU A 268 -15.73 8.30 -7.60
N GLU A 269 -15.78 8.60 -6.31
CA GLU A 269 -16.76 9.54 -5.76
C GLU A 269 -16.58 10.94 -6.33
N THR A 270 -15.33 11.40 -6.54
CA THR A 270 -15.05 12.67 -7.21
C THR A 270 -15.53 12.67 -8.66
N ALA A 271 -15.30 11.59 -9.42
CA ALA A 271 -15.78 11.48 -10.80
C ALA A 271 -17.32 11.56 -10.90
N VAL A 272 -18.05 11.08 -9.88
CA VAL A 272 -19.51 11.20 -9.83
C VAL A 272 -19.96 12.64 -9.56
N LYS A 273 -19.20 13.38 -8.74
CA LYS A 273 -19.51 14.78 -8.39
C LYS A 273 -19.15 15.78 -9.51
N HIS A 274 -18.17 15.43 -10.33
CA HIS A 274 -17.60 16.28 -11.38
C HIS A 274 -17.79 15.63 -12.76
N PRO A 275 -18.91 15.93 -13.46
CA PRO A 275 -19.23 15.30 -14.75
C PRO A 275 -18.25 15.61 -15.87
N GLU A 276 -17.42 16.65 -15.71
CA GLU A 276 -16.31 17.02 -16.58
C GLU A 276 -15.08 16.11 -16.40
N PHE A 277 -14.99 15.35 -15.30
CA PHE A 277 -13.92 14.38 -15.08
C PHE A 277 -14.29 13.03 -15.68
N SER A 278 -13.29 12.22 -16.02
CA SER A 278 -13.51 10.95 -16.69
C SER A 278 -12.69 9.83 -16.07
N ILE A 279 -13.31 8.66 -15.94
CA ILE A 279 -12.60 7.42 -15.62
C ILE A 279 -12.06 6.82 -16.91
N VAL A 280 -10.77 6.51 -16.93
CA VAL A 280 -10.08 5.99 -18.11
C VAL A 280 -9.62 4.57 -17.83
N THR A 281 -9.93 3.64 -18.75
CA THR A 281 -9.67 2.20 -18.53
C THR A 281 -8.63 1.58 -19.47
N ASN A 282 -8.12 2.34 -20.46
CA ASN A 282 -7.21 1.81 -21.50
C ASN A 282 -5.87 2.56 -21.66
N LEU A 283 -5.44 3.36 -20.67
CA LEU A 283 -4.24 4.22 -20.77
C LEU A 283 -2.94 3.51 -21.21
N TYR A 284 -2.71 2.27 -20.78
CA TYR A 284 -1.46 1.56 -21.05
C TYR A 284 -1.45 0.73 -22.34
N ARG A 285 -2.55 0.74 -23.13
CA ARG A 285 -2.53 0.20 -24.50
C ARG A 285 -2.18 1.25 -25.56
N SER A 286 -2.30 2.54 -25.25
CA SER A 286 -2.12 3.64 -26.20
C SER A 286 -0.81 4.41 -26.05
N LEU A 287 0.00 4.11 -25.03
CA LEU A 287 1.27 4.78 -24.72
C LEU A 287 2.51 3.94 -25.06
N ASN A 288 2.35 2.78 -25.72
CA ASN A 288 3.42 1.92 -26.23
C ASN A 288 3.26 1.67 -27.72
#